data_AF-A0A955T3H1-F1
#
_entry.id   AF-A0A955T3H1-F1
#
_cell.length_a   1.000
_cell.length_b   1.000
_cell.length_c   1.000
_cell.angle_alpha   90.00
_cell.angle_beta   90.00
_cell.angle_gamma   90.00
#
_symmetry.space_group_name_H-M   'P 1'
#
loop_
_entity.id
_entity.type
_entity.pdbx_description
1 polymer ?
#
loop_
_entity_poly.entity_id
_entity_poly.type
_entity_poly.pdbx_seq_one_letter_code
_entity_poly.pdbx_strand_id
1 'polypeptide(L)'
;MNLNSFQRTLLVKLQPRNEQKWTQSVWRYVTDGNNVLRVDEIYDDDNDGSLHDDYSAGNWRMMEEKFYQQGVISNLVYKRVTTYVDDISDTVDDTILYYYGYDQVGNVVYISEDTGASTTKRFVFH
;
A
#
# COMPACT_ATOMS: atom_id res chain seq x y z
N MET A 1 -15.69 -13.79 -23.61
CA MET A 1 -14.44 -14.31 -23.03
C MET A 1 -14.05 -13.32 -21.94
N ASN A 2 -14.26 -13.67 -20.66
CA ASN A 2 -14.15 -12.76 -19.52
C ASN A 2 -12.72 -12.82 -18.96
N LEU A 3 -11.90 -11.81 -19.27
CA LEU A 3 -10.55 -11.64 -18.73
C LEU A 3 -10.63 -10.62 -17.59
N ASN A 4 -10.77 -11.10 -16.35
CA ASN A 4 -10.54 -10.31 -15.13
C ASN A 4 -10.43 -11.26 -13.93
N SER A 5 -9.46 -12.16 -13.95
CA SER A 5 -9.08 -12.92 -12.76
C SER A 5 -8.01 -12.12 -12.01
N PHE A 6 -8.44 -11.24 -11.10
CA PHE A 6 -7.57 -10.63 -10.11
C PHE A 6 -6.97 -11.74 -9.24
N GLN A 7 -5.66 -11.97 -9.31
CA GLN A 7 -4.98 -12.85 -8.35
C GLN A 7 -4.84 -12.11 -7.02
N ARG A 8 -5.33 -12.71 -5.93
CA ARG A 8 -5.24 -12.17 -4.57
C ARG A 8 -4.38 -13.12 -3.72
N THR A 9 -3.35 -12.60 -3.06
CA THR A 9 -2.53 -13.37 -2.10
C THR A 9 -2.66 -12.74 -0.73
N LEU A 10 -2.96 -13.56 0.29
CA LEU A 10 -3.14 -13.16 1.69
C LEU A 10 -1.87 -13.46 2.49
N LEU A 11 -1.36 -12.48 3.25
CA LEU A 11 -0.24 -12.66 4.17
C LEU A 11 -0.64 -12.16 5.56
N VAL A 12 -0.43 -12.99 6.58
CA VAL A 12 -0.68 -12.63 8.00
C VAL A 12 0.65 -12.27 8.64
N LYS A 13 0.78 -11.05 9.18
CA LYS A 13 1.96 -10.60 9.92
C LYS A 13 1.58 -10.32 11.38
N LEU A 14 2.29 -10.95 12.30
CA LEU A 14 2.20 -10.65 13.74
C LEU A 14 3.27 -9.61 14.07
N GLN A 15 2.89 -8.46 14.64
CA GLN A 15 3.84 -7.45 15.11
C GLN A 15 3.76 -7.33 16.65
N PRO A 16 4.90 -7.29 17.37
CA PRO A 16 4.88 -7.03 18.80
C PRO A 16 4.73 -5.53 19.06
N ARG A 17 3.66 -5.12 19.75
CA ARG A 17 3.60 -3.83 20.46
C ARG A 17 3.79 -4.12 21.94
N ASN A 18 4.59 -3.28 22.60
CA ASN A 18 4.90 -3.38 24.03
C ASN A 18 3.63 -3.69 24.84
N GLU A 19 3.71 -4.78 25.62
CA GLU A 19 2.74 -5.26 26.61
C GLU A 19 1.34 -5.67 26.07
N GLN A 20 1.20 -6.99 25.82
CA GLN A 20 -0.04 -7.78 25.89
C GLN A 20 -1.21 -7.43 24.94
N LYS A 21 -0.98 -7.46 23.62
CA LYS A 21 -1.93 -8.07 22.65
C LYS A 21 -1.20 -8.25 21.32
N TRP A 22 -1.23 -9.47 20.76
CA TRP A 22 -0.79 -9.67 19.38
C TRP A 22 -1.89 -9.10 18.49
N THR A 23 -1.71 -7.91 17.93
CA THR A 23 -2.57 -7.46 16.84
C THR A 23 -2.21 -8.30 15.61
N GLN A 24 -3.14 -9.16 15.22
CA GLN A 24 -3.08 -9.82 13.94
C GLN A 24 -3.24 -8.72 12.89
N SER A 25 -2.30 -8.58 11.96
CA SER A 25 -2.47 -7.73 10.78
C SER A 25 -2.53 -8.63 9.56
N VAL A 26 -3.63 -8.55 8.82
CA VAL A 26 -3.81 -9.32 7.58
C VAL A 26 -3.76 -8.39 6.38
N TRP A 27 -2.85 -8.73 5.47
CA TRP A 27 -2.51 -7.90 4.32
C TRP A 27 -2.86 -8.69 3.06
N ARG A 28 -3.49 -8.03 2.08
CA ARG A 28 -3.73 -8.60 0.76
C ARG A 28 -3.03 -7.81 -0.32
N TYR A 29 -2.48 -8.54 -1.28
CA TYR A 29 -1.88 -7.97 -2.48
C TYR A 29 -2.87 -8.13 -3.64
N VAL A 30 -3.21 -7.02 -4.29
CA VAL A 30 -4.15 -6.94 -5.41
C VAL A 30 -3.43 -6.38 -6.61
N THR A 31 -3.43 -7.12 -7.72
CA THR A 31 -2.93 -6.63 -9.01
C THR A 31 -4.10 -6.37 -9.94
N ASP A 32 -4.16 -5.21 -10.60
CA ASP A 32 -5.27 -4.89 -11.52
C ASP A 32 -5.03 -5.27 -12.98
N GLY A 33 -3.85 -5.83 -13.28
CA GLY A 33 -3.44 -6.16 -14.64
C GLY A 33 -2.95 -4.96 -15.46
N ASN A 34 -3.08 -3.73 -14.95
CA ASN A 34 -2.64 -2.49 -15.58
C ASN A 34 -1.33 -1.96 -14.99
N ASN A 35 -0.46 -2.86 -14.53
CA ASN A 35 0.79 -2.54 -13.84
C ASN A 35 0.59 -1.84 -12.49
N VAL A 36 -0.57 -1.99 -11.86
CA VAL A 36 -0.79 -1.55 -10.47
C VAL A 36 -0.67 -2.75 -9.54
N LEU A 37 0.10 -2.57 -8.47
CA LEU A 37 0.11 -3.42 -7.29
C LEU A 37 -0.43 -2.61 -6.10
N ARG A 38 -1.55 -3.04 -5.54
CA ARG A 38 -2.14 -2.46 -4.34
C ARG A 38 -2.00 -3.40 -3.17
N VAL A 39 -1.77 -2.84 -1.99
CA VAL A 39 -1.68 -3.53 -0.72
C VAL A 39 -2.77 -2.99 0.18
N ASP A 40 -3.69 -3.85 0.59
CA ASP A 40 -4.74 -3.49 1.54
C ASP A 40 -4.52 -4.22 2.86
N GLU A 41 -4.87 -3.58 3.96
CA GLU A 41 -4.91 -4.15 5.31
C GLU A 41 -6.37 -4.29 5.74
N ILE A 42 -6.71 -5.37 6.45
CA ILE A 42 -7.99 -5.48 7.14
C ILE A 42 -7.91 -4.75 8.48
N TYR A 43 -8.96 -4.05 8.87
CA TYR A 43 -9.08 -3.39 10.16
C TYR A 43 -10.29 -3.92 10.94
N ASP A 44 -10.24 -3.79 12.26
CA ASP A 44 -11.28 -4.24 13.20
C ASP A 44 -12.26 -3.07 13.44
N ASP A 45 -13.38 -3.02 12.71
CA ASP A 45 -14.32 -1.90 12.79
C ASP A 45 -15.28 -1.93 13.99
N ASP A 46 -15.31 -3.04 14.75
CA ASP A 46 -16.15 -3.18 15.93
C ASP A 46 -15.37 -3.18 17.26
N ASN A 47 -14.03 -3.17 17.17
CA ASN A 47 -13.10 -3.08 18.30
C ASN A 47 -13.29 -4.21 19.32
N ASP A 48 -13.76 -5.38 18.87
CA ASP A 48 -13.81 -6.58 19.68
C ASP A 48 -12.41 -7.16 19.97
N GLY A 49 -11.40 -6.65 19.25
CA GLY A 49 -10.00 -7.02 19.35
C GLY A 49 -9.63 -8.25 18.53
N SER A 50 -10.49 -8.63 17.60
CA SER A 50 -10.35 -9.74 16.66
C SER A 50 -10.61 -9.21 15.25
N LEU A 51 -9.79 -9.62 14.30
CA LEU A 51 -10.14 -9.37 12.91
C LEU A 51 -11.28 -10.29 12.51
N HIS A 52 -12.21 -9.79 11.69
CA HIS A 52 -13.30 -10.58 11.14
C HIS A 52 -12.78 -11.90 10.54
N ASP A 53 -13.26 -13.04 11.05
CA ASP A 53 -12.84 -14.38 10.60
C ASP A 53 -13.09 -14.61 9.11
N ASP A 54 -14.09 -13.90 8.56
CA ASP A 54 -14.37 -13.86 7.13
C ASP A 54 -13.63 -12.72 6.44
N TYR A 55 -12.38 -12.99 6.05
CA TYR A 55 -11.55 -12.07 5.27
C TYR A 55 -12.16 -11.67 3.91
N SER A 56 -13.21 -12.36 3.43
CA SER A 56 -13.91 -11.98 2.20
C SER A 56 -14.94 -10.88 2.40
N ALA A 57 -15.50 -10.78 3.61
CA ALA A 57 -16.44 -9.74 4.05
C ALA A 57 -15.78 -8.64 4.90
N GLY A 58 -14.53 -8.84 5.32
CA GLY A 58 -13.80 -7.90 6.17
C GLY A 58 -13.68 -6.49 5.61
N ASN A 59 -13.51 -5.52 6.51
CA ASN A 59 -13.30 -4.13 6.15
C ASN A 59 -11.84 -3.89 5.78
N TRP A 60 -11.60 -3.65 4.49
CA TRP A 60 -10.27 -3.47 3.92
C TRP A 60 -9.99 -2.01 3.63
N ARG A 61 -8.79 -1.56 4.00
CA ARG A 61 -8.30 -0.21 3.72
C ARG A 61 -6.98 -0.28 2.95
N MET A 62 -6.76 0.65 2.03
CA MET A 62 -5.58 0.64 1.16
C MET A 62 -4.38 1.25 1.88
N MET A 63 -3.31 0.47 2.05
CA MET A 63 -2.09 0.91 2.72
C MET A 63 -1.06 1.42 1.72
N GLU A 64 -0.90 0.71 0.60
CA GLU A 64 0.03 1.09 -0.45
C GLU A 64 -0.55 0.86 -1.84
N GLU A 65 -0.19 1.71 -2.78
CA GLU A 65 -0.40 1.48 -4.22
C GLU A 65 0.90 1.78 -4.96
N LYS A 66 1.28 0.91 -5.87
CA LYS A 66 2.49 1.00 -6.70
C LYS A 66 2.08 0.88 -8.15
N PHE A 67 2.50 1.82 -8.97
CA PHE A 67 2.27 1.76 -10.41
C PHE A 67 3.60 1.63 -11.14
N TYR A 68 3.70 0.63 -11.99
CA TYR A 68 4.90 0.35 -12.78
C TYR A 68 4.74 0.83 -14.21
N GLN A 69 5.85 1.22 -14.82
CA GLN A 69 5.92 1.63 -16.22
C GLN A 69 5.52 0.46 -17.12
N GLN A 70 4.64 0.73 -18.09
CA GLN A 70 4.22 -0.31 -19.03
C GLN A 70 5.41 -0.84 -19.84
N GLY A 71 5.50 -2.16 -19.99
CA GLY A 71 6.56 -2.82 -20.76
C GLY A 71 7.90 -2.94 -20.03
N VAL A 72 8.02 -2.48 -18.78
CA VAL A 72 9.23 -2.62 -17.96
C VAL A 72 8.85 -3.19 -16.59
N ILE A 73 9.37 -4.38 -16.26
CA ILE A 73 8.94 -5.16 -15.09
C ILE A 73 9.34 -4.49 -13.74
N SER A 74 10.30 -3.57 -13.74
CA SER A 74 10.91 -3.03 -12.51
C SER A 74 10.72 -1.54 -12.27
N ASN A 75 10.30 -0.75 -13.27
CA ASN A 75 10.33 0.70 -13.16
C ASN A 75 9.04 1.18 -12.48
N LEU A 76 9.11 1.38 -11.16
CA LEU A 76 8.06 2.02 -10.38
C LEU A 76 7.95 3.48 -10.80
N VAL A 77 6.80 3.93 -11.29
CA VAL A 77 6.56 5.33 -11.70
C VAL A 77 6.07 6.16 -10.52
N TYR A 78 5.11 5.62 -9.77
CA TYR A 78 4.68 6.23 -8.51
C TYR A 78 4.35 5.18 -7.45
N LYS A 79 4.48 5.59 -6.19
CA LYS A 79 3.99 4.87 -5.02
C LYS A 79 3.16 5.80 -4.15
N ARG A 80 1.96 5.38 -3.79
CA ARG A 80 1.13 6.03 -2.77
C ARG A 80 1.21 5.19 -1.49
N VAL A 81 1.39 5.85 -0.36
CA VAL A 81 1.34 5.25 0.98
C VAL A 81 0.31 6.03 1.78
N THR A 82 -0.65 5.33 2.36
CA THR A 82 -1.70 5.91 3.19
C THR A 82 -1.60 5.34 4.60
N THR A 83 -1.62 6.23 5.59
CA THR A 83 -1.71 5.87 7.02
C THR A 83 -3.08 6.24 7.55
N TYR A 84 -3.45 5.61 8.66
CA TYR A 84 -4.75 5.74 9.30
C TYR A 84 -4.56 6.14 10.76
N VAL A 85 -5.55 6.87 11.30
CA VAL A 85 -5.48 7.44 12.65
C VAL A 85 -5.44 6.37 13.75
N ASP A 86 -5.98 5.19 13.46
CA ASP A 86 -6.06 4.04 14.34
C ASP A 86 -6.07 2.72 13.54
N ASP A 87 -6.22 1.60 14.23
CA ASP A 87 -6.34 0.24 13.69
C ASP A 87 -7.78 -0.24 13.51
N ILE A 88 -8.78 0.63 13.76
CA ILE A 88 -10.20 0.27 13.81
C ILE A 88 -11.08 1.06 12.83
N SER A 89 -10.51 1.98 12.06
CA SER A 89 -11.25 2.78 11.09
C SER A 89 -10.51 2.91 9.76
N ASP A 90 -11.22 3.37 8.73
CA ASP A 90 -10.65 3.81 7.46
C ASP A 90 -10.38 5.31 7.43
N THR A 91 -10.35 5.97 8.60
CA THR A 91 -10.07 7.41 8.70
C THR A 91 -8.60 7.67 8.41
N VAL A 92 -8.33 8.28 7.26
CA VAL A 92 -6.98 8.62 6.80
C VAL A 92 -6.35 9.65 7.73
N ASP A 93 -5.12 9.37 8.16
CA ASP A 93 -4.25 10.29 8.90
C ASP A 93 -3.37 11.09 7.93
N ASP A 94 -2.64 10.37 7.07
CA ASP A 94 -1.74 10.98 6.07
C ASP A 94 -1.74 10.17 4.77
N THR A 95 -1.37 10.83 3.67
CA THR A 95 -1.09 10.18 2.40
C THR A 95 0.13 10.80 1.74
N ILE A 96 1.12 9.96 1.49
CA ILE A 96 2.38 10.34 0.85
C ILE A 96 2.45 9.72 -0.54
N LEU A 97 2.71 10.56 -1.54
CA LEU A 97 2.95 10.19 -2.92
C LEU A 97 4.44 10.31 -3.23
N TYR A 98 5.02 9.24 -3.74
CA TYR A 98 6.38 9.18 -4.25
C TYR A 98 6.35 9.05 -5.76
N TYR A 99 7.09 9.88 -6.48
CA TYR A 99 7.32 9.75 -7.91
C TYR A 99 8.79 9.46 -8.18
N TYR A 100 9.07 8.61 -9.15
CA TYR A 100 10.40 8.14 -9.47
C TYR A 100 10.76 8.55 -10.89
N GLY A 101 11.92 9.19 -11.04
CA GLY A 101 12.50 9.50 -12.34
C GLY A 101 13.68 8.62 -12.66
N TYR A 102 13.82 8.24 -13.93
CA TYR A 102 14.86 7.33 -14.40
C TYR A 102 15.75 8.00 -15.45
N ASP A 103 17.02 7.59 -15.53
CA ASP A 103 17.88 7.90 -16.66
C ASP A 103 17.54 7.01 -17.89
N GLN A 104 18.31 7.17 -18.97
CA GLN A 104 18.14 6.39 -20.20
C GLN A 104 18.48 4.90 -20.06
N VAL A 105 19.19 4.53 -18.99
CA VAL A 105 19.64 3.16 -18.70
C VAL A 105 18.70 2.47 -17.70
N GLY A 106 17.78 3.22 -17.09
CA GLY A 106 16.80 2.72 -16.13
C GLY A 106 17.24 2.84 -14.66
N ASN A 107 18.26 3.64 -14.34
CA ASN A 107 18.62 3.94 -12.95
C ASN A 107 17.72 5.06 -12.40
N VAL A 108 17.34 4.96 -11.13
CA VAL A 108 16.59 6.04 -10.46
C VAL A 108 17.51 7.25 -10.25
N VAL A 109 17.16 8.38 -10.85
CA VAL A 109 17.91 9.66 -10.75
C VAL A 109 17.26 10.65 -9.80
N TYR A 110 15.94 10.55 -9.58
CA TYR A 110 15.29 11.31 -8.53
C TYR A 110 14.08 10.57 -7.94
N ILE A 111 13.79 10.90 -6.68
CA ILE A 111 12.52 10.58 -6.02
C ILE A 111 11.92 11.90 -5.54
N SER A 112 10.66 12.16 -5.88
CA SER A 112 9.92 13.29 -5.28
C SER A 112 8.84 12.78 -4.35
N GLU A 113 8.83 13.31 -3.14
CA GLU A 113 7.82 13.09 -2.10
C GLU A 113 6.83 14.26 -2.12
N ASP A 114 5.55 13.96 -2.24
CA ASP A 114 4.44 14.88 -2.15
C ASP A 114 3.49 14.38 -1.05
N THR A 115 3.36 15.16 0.03
CA THR A 115 2.49 14.84 1.16
C THR A 115 1.15 15.57 1.08
N GLY A 116 0.81 16.18 -0.06
CA GLY A 116 -0.35 17.09 -0.20
C GLY A 116 -0.20 18.41 0.56
N ALA A 117 0.80 18.54 1.44
CA ALA A 117 1.25 19.81 1.99
C ALA A 117 2.12 20.53 0.96
N SER A 118 2.15 21.86 1.02
CA SER A 118 2.85 22.77 0.08
C SER A 118 4.36 22.51 -0.16
N THR A 119 4.95 21.47 0.41
CA THR A 119 6.38 21.14 0.32
C THR A 119 6.58 19.81 -0.39
N THR A 120 6.97 19.84 -1.66
CA THR A 120 7.50 18.67 -2.36
C THR A 120 8.99 18.51 -2.01
N LYS A 121 9.40 17.37 -1.45
CA LYS A 121 10.84 17.06 -1.27
C LYS A 121 11.35 16.34 -2.50
N ARG A 122 12.57 16.65 -2.95
CA ARG A 122 13.24 15.94 -4.05
C ARG A 122 14.59 15.42 -3.59
N PHE A 123 14.79 14.12 -3.76
CA PHE A 123 16.06 13.44 -3.56
C PHE A 123 16.67 13.20 -4.94
N VAL A 124 17.89 13.66 -5.16
CA VAL A 124 18.60 13.52 -6.45
C VAL A 124 19.83 12.64 -6.25
N PHE A 125 20.01 11.69 -7.15
CA PHE A 125 21.11 10.72 -7.13
C PHE A 125 22.00 10.98 -8.36
N HIS A 126 23.32 10.93 -8.15
CA HIS A 126 24.35 11.23 -9.17
C HIS A 126 25.17 9.97 -9.43
#